data_AF-A0A8H5ZS66-F1
#
_entry.id   AF-A0A8H5ZS66-F1
#
_cell.length_a   1.000
_cell.length_b   1.000
_cell.length_c   1.000
_cell.angle_alpha   90.00
_cell.angle_beta   90.00
_cell.angle_gamma   90.00
#
_symmetry.space_group_name_H-M   'P 1'
#
loop_
_entity.id
_entity.type
_entity.pdbx_description
1 polymer ?
#
loop_
_entity_poly.entity_id
_entity_poly.type
_entity_poly.pdbx_seq_one_letter_code
_entity_poly.pdbx_strand_id
1 'polypeptide(L)'
;IVPYSMEPEPEDGLLVPATIQGHEAAAYLSYLVEYYDNLPKYSIFIHASEGQWHNDLFGPSTADTLRNLRFEAVEAQGFVNLRCTSAPLCPDAWFPLDPQPNDFEYRYLYDLFPSIYAELLNTTETATPRRIGTLCCAQFAVSRERILERPRSDYERILHWVSTTSVTDNYGIGFVLEKIWHI
;
A
#
# COMPACT_ATOMS: atom_id res chain seq x y z
N ILE A 1 -16.80 -6.33 -5.60
CA ILE A 1 -15.43 -6.18 -6.16
C ILE A 1 -15.45 -4.85 -6.90
N VAL A 2 -14.41 -4.04 -6.71
CA VAL A 2 -14.26 -2.72 -7.35
C VAL A 2 -13.00 -2.79 -8.22
N PRO A 3 -13.11 -3.21 -9.50
CA PRO A 3 -11.95 -3.54 -10.31
C PRO A 3 -11.43 -2.30 -11.02
N TYR A 4 -10.29 -1.75 -10.57
CA TYR A 4 -9.59 -0.69 -11.28
C TYR A 4 -8.59 -1.27 -12.27
N SER A 5 -8.42 -0.60 -13.41
CA SER A 5 -7.33 -0.85 -14.34
C SER A 5 -6.29 0.26 -14.25
N MET A 6 -5.01 -0.12 -14.32
CA MET A 6 -3.90 0.81 -14.44
C MET A 6 -3.47 1.02 -15.90
N GLU A 7 -4.13 0.34 -16.85
CA GLU A 7 -3.88 0.52 -18.27
C GLU A 7 -4.40 1.88 -18.75
N PRO A 8 -3.69 2.57 -19.67
CA PRO A 8 -4.17 3.82 -20.25
C PRO A 8 -5.53 3.69 -20.96
N GLU A 9 -5.80 2.51 -21.52
CA GLU A 9 -7.05 2.13 -22.18
C GLU A 9 -7.63 0.91 -21.45
N PRO A 10 -8.48 1.11 -20.44
CA PRO A 10 -9.06 0.01 -19.67
C PRO A 10 -10.07 -0.80 -20.49
N GLU A 11 -10.17 -2.10 -20.20
CA GLU A 11 -11.25 -2.93 -20.72
C GLU A 11 -12.63 -2.46 -20.21
N ASP A 12 -13.69 -2.73 -20.99
CA ASP A 12 -15.06 -2.38 -20.63
C ASP A 12 -15.45 -2.94 -19.25
N GLY A 13 -15.96 -2.06 -18.39
CA GLY A 13 -16.40 -2.42 -17.04
C GLY A 13 -15.32 -2.32 -15.96
N LEU A 14 -14.06 -2.00 -16.32
CA LEU A 14 -13.02 -1.63 -15.36
C LEU A 14 -13.07 -0.14 -15.04
N LEU A 15 -12.82 0.18 -13.78
CA LEU A 15 -12.77 1.56 -13.29
C LEU A 15 -11.42 2.21 -13.59
N VAL A 16 -11.43 3.52 -13.79
CA VAL A 16 -10.22 4.32 -14.01
C VAL A 16 -9.85 5.02 -12.71
N PRO A 17 -8.61 4.87 -12.22
CA PRO A 17 -8.14 5.59 -11.03
C PRO A 17 -7.98 7.08 -11.34
N ALA A 18 -7.88 7.91 -10.30
CA ALA A 18 -7.69 9.36 -10.47
C ALA A 18 -6.36 9.71 -11.19
N THR A 19 -5.39 8.80 -11.18
CA THR A 19 -4.12 8.89 -11.90
C THR A 19 -3.57 7.49 -12.17
N ILE A 20 -2.71 7.36 -13.18
CA ILE A 20 -1.93 6.13 -13.45
C ILE A 20 -0.53 6.16 -12.82
N GLN A 21 -0.16 7.27 -12.17
CA GLN A 21 1.08 7.38 -11.40
C GLN A 21 0.96 6.65 -10.06
N GLY A 22 2.05 6.04 -9.57
CA GLY A 22 2.10 5.21 -8.37
C GLY A 22 1.61 3.77 -8.55
N HIS A 23 1.42 3.30 -9.78
CA HIS A 23 0.91 1.95 -10.10
C HIS A 23 -0.35 1.59 -9.28
N GLU A 24 -0.40 0.41 -8.66
CA GLU A 24 -1.55 -0.06 -7.88
C GLU A 24 -1.93 0.87 -6.71
N ALA A 25 -0.97 1.65 -6.19
CA ALA A 25 -1.26 2.59 -5.11
C ALA A 25 -2.30 3.64 -5.53
N ALA A 26 -2.29 4.06 -6.80
CA ALA A 26 -3.26 5.00 -7.33
C ALA A 26 -4.68 4.44 -7.32
N ALA A 27 -4.85 3.17 -7.71
CA ALA A 27 -6.12 2.47 -7.67
C ALA A 27 -6.63 2.33 -6.23
N TYR A 28 -5.76 1.95 -5.31
CA TYR A 28 -6.14 1.74 -3.91
C TYR A 28 -6.53 3.06 -3.23
N LEU A 29 -5.77 4.13 -3.47
CA LEU A 29 -6.10 5.46 -2.96
C LEU A 29 -7.37 6.03 -3.60
N SER A 30 -7.58 5.79 -4.90
CA SER A 30 -8.83 6.19 -5.57
C SER A 30 -10.04 5.53 -4.92
N TYR A 31 -9.96 4.22 -4.66
CA TYR A 31 -11.00 3.50 -3.91
C TYR A 31 -11.22 4.09 -2.51
N LEU A 32 -10.14 4.33 -1.75
CA LEU A 32 -10.24 4.85 -0.39
C LEU A 32 -10.90 6.23 -0.36
N VAL A 33 -10.59 7.12 -1.31
CA VAL A 33 -11.19 8.45 -1.42
C VAL A 33 -12.64 8.38 -1.89
N GLU A 34 -12.94 7.58 -2.91
CA GLU A 34 -14.28 7.50 -3.52
C GLU A 34 -15.29 6.84 -2.58
N TYR A 35 -14.89 5.78 -1.88
CA TYR A 35 -15.78 4.96 -1.06
C TYR A 35 -15.64 5.22 0.44
N TYR A 36 -14.88 6.24 0.87
CA TYR A 36 -14.55 6.51 2.27
C TYR A 36 -15.76 6.42 3.23
N ASP A 37 -16.88 7.04 2.86
CA ASP A 37 -18.09 7.09 3.69
C ASP A 37 -18.95 5.81 3.62
N ASN A 38 -18.63 4.90 2.69
CA ASN A 38 -19.38 3.67 2.40
C ASN A 38 -18.48 2.41 2.46
N LEU A 39 -17.38 2.47 3.21
CA LEU A 39 -16.45 1.36 3.32
C LEU A 39 -17.13 0.10 3.89
N PRO A 40 -16.90 -1.08 3.29
CA PRO A 40 -17.32 -2.36 3.86
C PRO A 40 -16.55 -2.64 5.16
N LYS A 41 -17.02 -3.57 5.99
CA LYS A 41 -16.36 -3.94 7.25
C LYS A 41 -14.86 -4.28 7.06
N TYR A 42 -14.52 -4.93 5.95
CA TYR A 42 -13.14 -5.23 5.55
C TYR A 42 -12.95 -4.88 4.08
N SER A 43 -11.85 -4.20 3.77
CA SER A 43 -11.39 -3.96 2.40
C SER A 43 -10.15 -4.82 2.13
N ILE A 44 -10.10 -5.47 0.97
CA ILE A 44 -9.00 -6.34 0.57
C ILE A 44 -8.45 -5.82 -0.75
N PHE A 45 -7.17 -5.46 -0.75
CA PHE A 45 -6.45 -4.90 -1.89
C PHE A 45 -5.52 -5.97 -2.45
N ILE A 46 -5.68 -6.31 -3.73
CA ILE A 46 -4.98 -7.40 -4.40
C ILE A 46 -4.83 -7.11 -5.89
N HIS A 47 -3.85 -7.74 -6.53
CA HIS A 47 -3.78 -7.79 -7.99
C HIS A 47 -4.76 -8.84 -8.53
N ALA A 48 -5.32 -8.58 -9.72
CA ALA A 48 -6.38 -9.41 -10.29
C ALA A 48 -5.92 -10.75 -10.88
N SER A 49 -4.62 -11.03 -10.92
CA SER A 49 -4.08 -12.27 -11.48
C SER A 49 -4.41 -13.48 -10.61
N GLU A 50 -4.66 -14.63 -11.27
CA GLU A 50 -4.87 -15.93 -10.62
C GLU A 50 -3.65 -16.34 -9.77
N GLY A 51 -2.44 -16.13 -10.30
CA GLY A 51 -1.17 -16.36 -9.62
C GLY A 51 -0.44 -15.05 -9.34
N GLN A 52 0.01 -14.84 -8.10
CA GLN A 52 0.79 -13.69 -7.67
C GLN A 52 1.90 -14.09 -6.71
N TRP A 53 3.09 -13.54 -6.94
CA TRP A 53 4.25 -13.74 -6.04
C TRP A 53 4.05 -13.05 -4.68
N HIS A 54 3.12 -12.11 -4.61
CA HIS A 54 2.64 -11.50 -3.38
C HIS A 54 1.86 -12.47 -2.47
N ASN A 55 1.32 -13.57 -3.03
CA ASN A 55 0.68 -14.63 -2.26
C ASN A 55 1.75 -15.64 -1.82
N ASP A 56 1.82 -15.92 -0.52
CA ASP A 56 2.85 -16.80 0.02
C ASP A 56 2.28 -17.95 0.88
N LEU A 57 1.48 -17.62 1.89
CA LEU A 57 1.05 -18.57 2.92
C LEU A 57 0.34 -19.83 2.38
N PHE A 58 -0.31 -19.72 1.21
CA PHE A 58 -1.03 -20.81 0.54
C PHE A 58 -0.55 -21.04 -0.90
N GLY A 59 0.68 -20.62 -1.20
CA GLY A 59 1.22 -20.61 -2.56
C GLY A 59 0.74 -19.40 -3.38
N PRO A 60 1.05 -19.34 -4.68
CA PRO A 60 0.83 -18.14 -5.51
C PRO A 60 -0.66 -17.88 -5.82
N SER A 61 -1.55 -18.82 -5.54
CA SER A 61 -2.97 -18.76 -5.90
C SER A 61 -3.72 -17.70 -5.10
N THR A 62 -4.23 -16.67 -5.78
CA THR A 62 -5.06 -15.62 -5.15
C THR A 62 -6.34 -16.21 -4.57
N ALA A 63 -6.94 -17.18 -5.24
CA ALA A 63 -8.15 -17.82 -4.76
C ALA A 63 -7.92 -18.57 -3.44
N ASP A 64 -6.78 -19.25 -3.29
CA ASP A 64 -6.46 -19.98 -2.07
C ASP A 64 -6.08 -19.04 -0.93
N THR A 65 -5.36 -17.95 -1.20
CA THR A 65 -5.12 -16.87 -0.24
C THR A 65 -6.42 -16.31 0.32
N LEU A 66 -7.36 -15.92 -0.55
CA LEU A 66 -8.62 -15.31 -0.14
C LEU A 66 -9.52 -16.29 0.64
N ARG A 67 -9.58 -17.57 0.25
CA ARG A 67 -10.37 -18.59 0.96
C ARG A 67 -9.89 -18.83 2.38
N ASN A 68 -8.60 -18.62 2.64
CA ASN A 68 -7.98 -18.87 3.94
C ASN A 68 -7.74 -17.60 4.76
N LEU A 69 -8.05 -16.41 4.23
CA LEU A 69 -8.00 -15.15 4.97
C LEU A 69 -9.00 -15.19 6.13
N ARG A 70 -8.50 -15.00 7.36
CA ARG A 70 -9.34 -14.96 8.56
C ARG A 70 -9.67 -13.53 8.92
N PHE A 71 -10.94 -13.15 8.80
CA PHE A 71 -11.41 -11.80 9.15
C PHE A 71 -11.20 -11.47 10.63
N GLU A 72 -11.17 -12.47 11.51
CA GLU A 72 -10.84 -12.29 12.93
C GLU A 72 -9.42 -11.77 13.14
N ALA A 73 -8.47 -12.16 12.28
CA ALA A 73 -7.11 -11.64 12.32
C ALA A 73 -7.06 -10.18 11.84
N VAL A 74 -7.84 -9.84 10.79
CA VAL A 74 -7.97 -8.47 10.29
C VAL A 74 -8.63 -7.57 11.33
N GLU A 75 -9.66 -8.06 12.02
CA GLU A 75 -10.31 -7.34 13.12
C GLU A 75 -9.33 -7.09 14.27
N ALA A 76 -8.56 -8.10 14.68
CA ALA A 76 -7.65 -8.01 15.83
C ALA A 76 -6.44 -7.10 15.57
N GLN A 77 -5.92 -7.07 14.34
CA GLN A 77 -4.72 -6.29 13.98
C GLN A 77 -5.07 -4.94 13.31
N GLY A 78 -6.26 -4.81 12.74
CA GLY A 78 -6.71 -3.70 11.92
C GLY A 78 -6.12 -3.70 10.50
N PHE A 79 -4.92 -4.25 10.31
CA PHE A 79 -4.23 -4.41 9.03
C PHE A 79 -3.50 -5.75 9.00
N VAL A 80 -3.59 -6.48 7.88
CA VAL A 80 -2.90 -7.75 7.65
C VAL A 80 -2.33 -7.76 6.23
N ASN A 81 -1.01 -7.89 6.11
CA ASN A 81 -0.37 -8.14 4.82
C ASN A 81 -0.66 -9.58 4.36
N LEU A 82 -1.01 -9.78 3.09
CA LEU A 82 -1.28 -11.10 2.53
C LEU A 82 0.00 -11.89 2.21
N ARG A 83 1.15 -11.22 2.22
CA ARG A 83 2.46 -11.85 2.23
C ARG A 83 2.85 -12.20 3.68
N CYS A 84 3.38 -13.40 3.89
CA CYS A 84 3.84 -13.88 5.20
C CYS A 84 5.13 -14.72 5.06
N THR A 85 6.14 -14.17 4.39
CA THR A 85 7.44 -14.82 4.21
C THR A 85 8.38 -14.50 5.37
N SER A 86 9.19 -15.47 5.83
CA SER A 86 10.31 -15.23 6.75
C SER A 86 11.48 -14.45 6.13
N ALA A 87 11.46 -14.19 4.81
CA ALA A 87 12.47 -13.42 4.09
C ALA A 87 11.85 -12.44 3.06
N PRO A 88 12.18 -11.13 3.12
CA PRO A 88 13.01 -10.46 4.12
C PRO A 88 12.18 -9.97 5.31
N LEU A 89 12.41 -10.57 6.48
CA LEU A 89 12.29 -9.97 7.83
C LEU A 89 10.88 -9.56 8.31
N CYS A 90 10.20 -10.49 9.01
CA CYS A 90 9.47 -10.11 10.22
C CYS A 90 10.47 -10.05 11.39
N PRO A 91 10.55 -8.95 12.17
CA PRO A 91 9.66 -7.80 12.20
C PRO A 91 10.22 -6.51 11.56
N ASP A 92 11.45 -6.52 11.03
CA ASP A 92 12.15 -5.31 10.59
C ASP A 92 12.44 -5.33 9.07
N ALA A 93 11.43 -5.07 8.25
CA ALA A 93 11.54 -5.15 6.78
C ALA A 93 12.12 -3.90 6.14
N TRP A 94 12.09 -2.75 6.82
CA TRP A 94 12.61 -1.50 6.29
C TRP A 94 13.17 -0.58 7.38
N PHE A 95 14.40 -0.13 7.16
CA PHE A 95 15.15 0.74 8.05
C PHE A 95 15.42 2.06 7.32
N PRO A 96 14.53 3.06 7.45
CA PRO A 96 14.69 4.35 6.77
C PRO A 96 16.04 5.02 7.06
N LEU A 97 16.59 4.77 8.24
CA LEU A 97 17.84 5.36 8.73
C LEU A 97 19.06 4.41 8.67
N ASP A 98 18.88 3.14 8.29
CA ASP A 98 19.97 2.12 8.21
C ASP A 98 19.71 1.07 7.11
N PRO A 99 20.02 1.38 5.85
CA PRO A 99 19.45 0.74 4.68
C PRO A 99 20.19 -0.52 4.22
N GLN A 100 19.42 -1.51 3.77
CA GLN A 100 19.97 -2.77 3.26
C GLN A 100 20.37 -2.66 1.77
N PRO A 101 21.33 -3.49 1.28
CA PRO A 101 21.95 -3.34 -0.04
C PRO A 101 21.04 -3.47 -1.28
N ASN A 102 19.77 -3.84 -1.14
CA ASN A 102 19.05 -4.54 -2.20
C ASN A 102 18.27 -3.64 -3.17
N ASP A 103 18.20 -2.32 -2.96
CA ASP A 103 17.45 -1.39 -3.82
C ASP A 103 18.33 -0.19 -4.21
N PHE A 104 19.49 -0.43 -4.80
CA PHE A 104 20.47 0.62 -5.10
C PHE A 104 19.91 1.78 -5.96
N GLU A 105 18.97 1.49 -6.87
CA GLU A 105 18.37 2.49 -7.76
C GLU A 105 17.49 3.51 -7.02
N TYR A 106 16.75 3.07 -5.99
CA TYR A 106 15.83 3.90 -5.22
C TYR A 106 16.38 4.26 -3.83
N ARG A 107 17.69 4.02 -3.62
CA ARG A 107 18.39 4.24 -2.36
C ARG A 107 18.30 5.69 -1.86
N TYR A 108 18.23 6.66 -2.76
CA TYR A 108 18.08 8.08 -2.41
C TYR A 108 16.74 8.41 -1.75
N LEU A 109 15.68 7.60 -1.98
CA LEU A 109 14.37 7.80 -1.36
C LEU A 109 14.38 7.58 0.15
N TYR A 110 15.37 6.88 0.68
CA TYR A 110 15.53 6.73 2.13
C TYR A 110 15.93 8.05 2.78
N ASP A 111 16.84 8.81 2.15
CA ASP A 111 17.29 10.10 2.67
C ASP A 111 16.17 11.15 2.57
N LEU A 112 15.32 11.04 1.55
CA LEU A 112 14.14 11.89 1.35
C LEU A 112 12.92 11.42 2.16
N PHE A 113 12.94 10.20 2.69
CA PHE A 113 11.76 9.60 3.33
C PHE A 113 11.21 10.44 4.48
N PRO A 114 12.01 11.03 5.38
CA PRO A 114 11.46 11.86 6.45
C PRO A 114 10.62 13.04 5.93
N SER A 115 11.07 13.71 4.86
CA SER A 115 10.34 14.81 4.24
C SER A 115 9.08 14.32 3.53
N ILE A 116 9.17 13.21 2.79
CA ILE A 116 8.01 12.60 2.11
C ILE A 116 6.98 12.14 3.15
N TYR A 117 7.42 11.47 4.21
CA TYR A 117 6.56 11.00 5.31
C TYR A 117 5.83 12.15 5.99
N ALA A 118 6.54 13.24 6.30
CA ALA A 118 5.98 14.45 6.87
C ALA A 118 4.87 15.05 5.99
N GLU A 119 5.11 15.13 4.67
CA GLU A 119 4.14 15.63 3.70
C GLU A 119 2.92 14.71 3.59
N LEU A 120 3.14 13.41 3.35
CA LEU A 120 2.08 12.43 3.15
C LEU A 120 1.18 12.31 4.37
N LEU A 121 1.75 12.21 5.56
CA LEU A 121 0.99 11.98 6.79
C LEU A 121 0.67 13.26 7.58
N ASN A 122 0.93 14.44 6.99
CA ASN A 122 0.72 15.75 7.61
C ASN A 122 1.30 15.82 9.02
N THR A 123 2.59 15.53 9.12
CA THR A 123 3.35 15.46 10.36
C THR A 123 4.71 16.13 10.19
N THR A 124 5.60 16.01 11.17
CA THR A 124 6.97 16.54 11.10
C THR A 124 7.95 15.46 10.69
N GLU A 125 9.08 15.84 10.09
CA GLU A 125 10.13 14.87 9.74
C GLU A 125 10.66 14.12 10.98
N THR A 126 10.66 14.79 12.13
CA THR A 126 11.03 14.20 13.42
C THR A 126 10.06 13.13 13.93
N ALA A 127 8.84 13.07 13.40
CA ALA A 127 7.86 12.03 13.70
C ALA A 127 8.07 10.76 12.86
N THR A 128 9.01 10.78 11.90
CA THR A 128 9.33 9.62 11.07
C THR A 128 9.85 8.47 11.94
N PRO A 129 9.21 7.29 11.89
CA PRO A 129 9.67 6.14 12.66
C PRO A 129 11.09 5.74 12.26
N ARG A 130 11.91 5.39 13.25
CA ARG A 130 13.25 4.84 12.99
C ARG A 130 13.22 3.48 12.28
N ARG A 131 12.10 2.76 12.38
CA ARG A 131 11.87 1.44 11.79
C ARG A 131 10.44 1.34 11.31
N ILE A 132 10.26 0.69 10.17
CA ILE A 132 8.97 0.37 9.57
C ILE A 132 8.89 -1.16 9.47
N GLY A 133 7.87 -1.73 10.11
CA GLY A 133 7.84 -3.15 10.48
C GLY A 133 6.86 -4.02 9.70
N THR A 134 6.34 -3.56 8.56
CA THR A 134 5.52 -4.38 7.66
C THR A 134 6.36 -4.92 6.51
N LEU A 135 6.07 -6.14 6.08
CA LEU A 135 6.62 -6.69 4.83
C LEU A 135 6.33 -5.71 3.69
N CYS A 136 7.27 -5.58 2.74
CA CYS A 136 6.97 -4.92 1.47
C CYS A 136 5.81 -5.63 0.75
N CYS A 137 5.28 -5.00 -0.31
CA CYS A 137 4.21 -5.48 -1.21
C CYS A 137 2.84 -4.79 -1.04
N ALA A 138 2.07 -4.85 -2.12
CA ALA A 138 0.79 -4.17 -2.29
C ALA A 138 -0.43 -5.11 -2.20
N GLN A 139 -0.36 -6.19 -1.41
CA GLN A 139 -1.53 -7.02 -1.13
C GLN A 139 -1.81 -7.13 0.37
N PHE A 140 -2.95 -6.63 0.80
CA PHE A 140 -3.29 -6.56 2.22
C PHE A 140 -4.81 -6.53 2.42
N ALA A 141 -5.23 -6.87 3.64
CA ALA A 141 -6.58 -6.70 4.13
C ALA A 141 -6.57 -5.70 5.30
N VAL A 142 -7.58 -4.83 5.34
CA VAL A 142 -7.68 -3.77 6.35
C VAL A 142 -9.12 -3.64 6.82
N SER A 143 -9.32 -3.40 8.12
CA SER A 143 -10.65 -3.13 8.66
C SER A 143 -11.09 -1.70 8.31
N ARG A 144 -12.40 -1.49 8.22
CA ARG A 144 -12.95 -0.15 8.08
C ARG A 144 -12.52 0.74 9.23
N GLU A 145 -12.58 0.22 10.44
CA GLU A 145 -12.23 0.94 11.65
C GLU A 145 -10.79 1.46 11.58
N ARG A 146 -9.85 0.65 11.06
CA ARG A 146 -8.47 1.08 10.80
C ARG A 146 -8.37 2.19 9.76
N ILE A 147 -9.10 2.09 8.64
CA ILE A 147 -9.10 3.15 7.61
C ILE A 147 -9.63 4.47 8.21
N LEU A 148 -10.71 4.40 9.00
CA LEU A 148 -11.36 5.57 9.58
C LEU A 148 -10.57 6.22 10.74
N GLU A 149 -9.48 5.62 11.21
CA GLU A 149 -8.53 6.29 12.13
C GLU A 149 -7.88 7.52 11.47
N ARG A 150 -7.83 7.56 10.13
CA ARG A 150 -7.33 8.70 9.36
C ARG A 150 -8.48 9.40 8.64
N PRO A 151 -8.58 10.74 8.70
CA PRO A 151 -9.63 11.45 7.97
C PRO A 151 -9.46 11.28 6.45
N ARG A 152 -10.56 11.35 5.72
CA ARG A 152 -10.59 11.31 4.23
C ARG A 152 -9.55 12.21 3.58
N SER A 153 -9.33 13.41 4.13
CA SER A 153 -8.36 14.39 3.65
C SER A 153 -6.92 13.89 3.62
N ASP A 154 -6.58 12.88 4.43
CA ASP A 154 -5.26 12.26 4.39
C ASP A 154 -5.08 11.42 3.13
N TYR A 155 -6.07 10.60 2.79
CA TYR A 155 -6.06 9.81 1.55
C TYR A 155 -6.07 10.71 0.31
N GLU A 156 -6.84 11.80 0.34
CA GLU A 156 -6.86 12.81 -0.72
C GLU A 156 -5.50 13.49 -0.90
N ARG A 157 -4.81 13.82 0.19
CA ARG A 157 -3.47 14.40 0.16
C ARG A 157 -2.44 13.42 -0.41
N ILE A 158 -2.46 12.17 0.02
CA ILE A 158 -1.55 11.14 -0.50
C ILE A 158 -1.82 10.93 -2.00
N LEU A 159 -3.08 10.84 -2.42
CA LEU A 159 -3.46 10.70 -3.83
C LEU A 159 -3.02 11.92 -4.66
N HIS A 160 -3.17 13.13 -4.11
CA HIS A 160 -2.68 14.34 -4.75
C HIS A 160 -1.17 14.32 -4.95
N TRP A 161 -0.41 13.91 -3.92
CA TRP A 161 1.04 13.74 -4.00
C TRP A 161 1.42 12.73 -5.09
N VAL A 162 0.79 11.56 -5.10
CA VAL A 162 0.98 10.52 -6.14
C VAL A 162 0.76 11.08 -7.54
N SER A 163 -0.23 11.96 -7.72
CA SER A 163 -0.58 12.51 -9.02
C SER A 163 0.32 13.65 -9.50
N THR A 164 1.04 14.33 -8.61
CA THR A 164 1.74 15.59 -8.93
C THR A 164 3.23 15.61 -8.57
N THR A 165 3.70 14.66 -7.77
CA THR A 165 5.10 14.64 -7.32
C THR A 165 6.07 14.45 -8.47
N SER A 166 7.21 15.12 -8.38
CA SER A 166 8.37 14.95 -9.28
C SER A 166 9.61 14.47 -8.52
N VAL A 167 9.44 14.03 -7.27
CA VAL A 167 10.52 13.55 -6.40
C VAL A 167 11.18 12.28 -6.96
N THR A 168 10.40 11.44 -7.64
CA THR A 168 10.86 10.16 -8.18
C THR A 168 9.98 9.74 -9.35
N ASP A 169 10.37 8.67 -10.04
CA ASP A 169 9.60 8.11 -11.14
C ASP A 169 8.37 7.32 -10.64
N ASN A 170 7.61 6.77 -11.58
CA ASN A 170 6.38 6.04 -11.29
C ASN A 170 6.60 4.85 -10.31
N TYR A 171 7.72 4.15 -10.47
CA TYR A 171 8.06 3.01 -9.62
C TYR A 171 8.45 3.47 -8.21
N GLY A 172 9.25 4.53 -8.09
CA GLY A 172 9.66 5.08 -6.80
C GLY A 172 8.48 5.59 -5.97
N ILE A 173 7.44 6.13 -6.61
CA ILE A 173 6.19 6.52 -5.95
C ILE A 173 5.53 5.27 -5.30
N GLY A 174 5.36 4.20 -6.08
CA GLY A 174 4.82 2.93 -5.58
C GLY A 174 5.68 2.35 -4.45
N PHE A 175 7.00 2.33 -4.64
CA PHE A 175 7.97 1.84 -3.65
C PHE A 175 7.83 2.51 -2.28
N VAL A 176 7.65 3.84 -2.25
CA VAL A 176 7.45 4.58 -1.00
C VAL A 176 6.12 4.20 -0.36
N LEU A 177 5.04 4.14 -1.14
CA LEU A 177 3.71 3.85 -0.61
C LEU A 177 3.57 2.44 -0.06
N GLU A 178 4.24 1.45 -0.67
CA GLU A 178 4.31 0.09 -0.13
C GLU A 178 4.79 0.04 1.32
N LYS A 179 5.67 0.96 1.73
CA LYS A 179 6.22 0.96 3.09
C LYS A 179 5.24 1.48 4.12
N ILE A 180 4.23 2.25 3.71
CA ILE A 180 3.39 3.00 4.66
C ILE A 180 1.94 2.54 4.71
N TRP A 181 1.52 1.52 3.96
CA TRP A 181 0.12 1.04 3.98
C TRP A 181 -0.44 0.68 5.37
N HIS A 182 0.44 0.27 6.28
CA HIS A 182 0.11 -0.12 7.65
C HIS A 182 0.09 1.05 8.66
N ILE A 183 0.38 2.29 8.22
CA ILE A 183 0.49 3.53 9.02
C ILE A 183 -0.73 4.42 8.78
#